data_AF-A0A972UWF0-F1
#
_entry.id   AF-A0A972UWF0-F1
#
_cell.length_a   1.000
_cell.length_b   1.000
_cell.length_c   1.000
_cell.angle_alpha   90.00
_cell.angle_beta   90.00
_cell.angle_gamma   90.00
#
_symmetry.space_group_name_H-M   'P 1'
#
loop_
_entity.id
_entity.type
_entity.pdbx_description
1 polymer ?
#
loop_
_entity_poly.entity_id
_entity_poly.type
_entity_poly.pdbx_seq_one_letter_code
_entity_poly.pdbx_strand_id
1 'polypeptide(L)'
;MKNKGIVIFLIVLAIIVVVVIVGDFSSTRPDKQGENPYAYSIDEYKEVDPELIQYKETKNFRLSFTQLEGIALGNRKLYVLGDQLLQVINLDGSLDLEIELSDIPSCITLDSSKIFIGFKDYISTYNQKGELIRKWDNLEEKSVITSLAVWESELFIADAGMRKVHRYNVDGEKIGDFEGKHEEAALHGFIIASAYFDLAFNSYGDLWVVNTGNHALENYTVDGRMREFWRQTSVVSIEGFGGCCNPAHFTFLPDGSFVTSEKGLVRVKVYKPSGEFKCVVAAPDKFIDEGHAPEVVADEEGNIYALDFDKKMIRLFEPI
;
A
#
# COMPACT_ATOMS: atom_id res chain seq x y z
N MET A 1 28.98 -35.82 62.29
CA MET A 1 29.47 -36.24 60.95
C MET A 1 28.56 -35.62 59.90
N LYS A 2 29.06 -34.73 59.03
CA LYS A 2 28.25 -34.17 57.94
C LYS A 2 27.74 -35.32 57.08
N ASN A 3 26.42 -35.43 56.86
CA ASN A 3 25.79 -36.47 56.05
C ASN A 3 26.18 -36.27 54.58
N LYS A 4 27.39 -36.70 54.21
CA LYS A 4 27.92 -36.62 52.84
C LYS A 4 26.96 -37.25 51.82
N GLY A 5 26.19 -38.27 52.21
CA GLY A 5 25.16 -38.88 51.37
C GLY A 5 24.00 -37.94 51.01
N ILE A 6 23.53 -37.12 51.94
CA ILE A 6 22.45 -36.14 51.68
C ILE A 6 22.96 -35.03 50.75
N VAL A 7 24.19 -34.58 50.95
CA VAL A 7 24.80 -33.54 50.10
C VAL A 7 24.99 -34.04 48.66
N ILE A 8 25.47 -35.27 48.48
CA ILE A 8 25.62 -35.87 47.14
C ILE A 8 24.25 -36.04 46.47
N PHE A 9 23.24 -36.49 47.21
CA PHE A 9 21.87 -36.63 46.69
C PHE A 9 21.29 -35.29 46.21
N LEU A 10 21.43 -34.21 47.00
CA LEU A 10 20.95 -32.88 46.64
C LEU A 10 21.69 -32.30 45.41
N ILE A 11 22.99 -32.56 45.27
CA ILE A 11 23.76 -32.14 44.09
C ILE A 11 23.26 -32.86 42.84
N VAL A 12 23.05 -34.18 42.92
CA VAL A 12 22.53 -34.96 41.78
C VAL A 12 21.12 -34.49 41.39
N LEU A 13 20.25 -34.24 42.38
CA LEU A 13 18.91 -33.73 42.14
C LEU A 13 18.95 -32.35 41.45
N ALA A 14 19.82 -31.44 41.93
CA ALA A 14 19.99 -30.13 41.32
C ALA A 14 20.49 -30.23 39.87
N ILE A 15 21.43 -31.14 39.57
CA ILE A 15 21.91 -31.38 38.21
C ILE A 15 20.77 -31.89 37.31
N ILE A 16 19.96 -32.83 37.79
CA ILE A 16 18.82 -33.35 37.01
C ILE A 16 17.82 -32.22 36.70
N VAL A 17 17.50 -31.38 37.68
CA VAL A 17 16.61 -30.23 37.48
C VAL A 17 17.19 -29.27 36.43
N VAL A 18 18.48 -28.96 36.51
CA VAL A 18 19.15 -28.10 35.51
C VAL A 18 19.11 -28.74 34.12
N VAL A 19 19.35 -30.05 34.01
CA VAL A 19 19.29 -30.75 32.72
C VAL A 19 17.88 -30.72 32.13
N VAL A 20 16.84 -30.91 32.95
CA VAL A 20 15.45 -30.82 32.49
C VAL A 20 15.11 -29.40 32.04
N ILE A 21 15.48 -28.38 32.81
CA ILE A 21 15.24 -26.97 32.46
C ILE A 21 15.96 -26.59 31.16
N VAL A 22 17.23 -27.00 31.01
CA VAL A 22 18.01 -26.71 29.79
C VAL A 22 17.46 -27.49 28.59
N GLY A 23 17.01 -28.73 28.80
CA GLY A 23 16.34 -29.54 27.78
C GLY A 23 15.05 -28.89 27.29
N ASP A 24 14.18 -28.51 28.22
CA ASP A 24 12.90 -27.86 27.93
C ASP A 24 13.09 -26.48 27.29
N PHE A 25 14.00 -25.67 27.80
CA PHE A 25 14.36 -24.38 27.21
C PHE A 25 14.98 -24.52 25.81
N SER A 26 15.63 -25.65 25.50
CA SER A 26 16.20 -25.93 24.17
C SER A 26 15.16 -26.46 23.20
N SER A 27 14.18 -27.24 23.65
CA SER A 27 13.10 -27.78 22.81
C SER A 27 11.96 -26.79 22.55
N THR A 28 11.71 -25.88 23.47
CA THR A 28 10.68 -24.84 23.33
C THR A 28 11.14 -23.58 22.61
N ARG A 29 12.40 -23.56 22.12
CA ARG A 29 12.89 -22.39 21.40
C ARG A 29 12.09 -22.19 20.10
N PRO A 30 11.71 -20.94 19.77
CA PRO A 30 10.96 -20.65 18.55
C PRO A 30 11.61 -21.15 17.25
N ASP A 31 12.95 -21.23 17.21
CA ASP A 31 13.74 -21.72 16.07
C ASP A 31 13.77 -23.26 15.93
N LYS A 32 13.27 -24.00 16.93
CA LYS A 32 13.22 -25.46 16.95
C LYS A 32 11.81 -26.04 17.10
N GLN A 33 10.79 -25.19 17.22
CA GLN A 33 9.42 -25.62 16.99
C GLN A 33 9.32 -26.10 15.54
N GLY A 34 8.79 -27.31 15.34
CA GLY A 34 8.54 -27.84 13.99
C GLY A 34 7.59 -26.93 13.21
N GLU A 35 7.37 -27.25 11.93
CA GLU A 35 6.40 -26.52 11.11
C GLU A 35 5.07 -26.37 11.84
N ASN A 36 4.51 -25.15 11.82
CA ASN A 36 3.29 -24.84 12.53
C ASN A 36 2.15 -25.72 11.99
N PRO A 37 1.60 -26.66 12.78
CA PRO A 37 0.56 -27.57 12.32
C PRO A 37 -0.78 -26.85 12.07
N TYR A 38 -0.88 -25.58 12.44
CA TYR A 38 -2.00 -24.69 12.15
C TYR A 38 -1.69 -23.68 11.03
N ALA A 39 -0.59 -23.88 10.28
CA ALA A 39 -0.30 -23.08 9.10
C ALA A 39 -1.43 -23.30 8.07
N TYR A 40 -2.18 -22.25 7.80
CA TYR A 40 -3.22 -22.26 6.79
C TYR A 40 -2.54 -22.18 5.41
N SER A 41 -2.61 -23.24 4.60
CA SER A 41 -2.10 -23.18 3.22
C SER A 41 -3.07 -22.35 2.38
N ILE A 42 -2.52 -21.31 1.75
CA ILE A 42 -3.23 -20.46 0.80
C ILE A 42 -2.94 -20.84 -0.65
N ASP A 43 -2.19 -21.92 -0.88
CA ASP A 43 -1.71 -22.29 -2.22
C ASP A 43 -2.88 -22.60 -3.17
N GLU A 44 -3.96 -23.19 -2.67
CA GLU A 44 -5.19 -23.46 -3.44
C GLU A 44 -5.89 -22.17 -3.91
N TYR A 45 -5.63 -21.03 -3.27
CA TYR A 45 -6.21 -19.73 -3.63
C TYR A 45 -5.29 -18.88 -4.52
N LYS A 46 -4.11 -19.41 -4.89
CA LYS A 46 -3.22 -18.76 -5.87
C LYS A 46 -3.72 -18.93 -7.30
N GLU A 47 -4.42 -20.01 -7.58
CA GLU A 47 -5.01 -20.24 -8.90
C GLU A 47 -6.25 -19.37 -9.10
N VAL A 48 -6.31 -18.69 -10.24
CA VAL A 48 -7.44 -17.86 -10.66
C VAL A 48 -8.03 -18.48 -11.90
N ASP A 49 -9.35 -18.65 -11.91
CA ASP A 49 -10.08 -19.07 -13.11
C ASP A 49 -9.76 -18.13 -14.28
N PRO A 50 -9.20 -18.65 -15.40
CA PRO A 50 -8.87 -17.84 -16.56
C PRO A 50 -10.04 -17.00 -17.10
N GLU A 51 -11.29 -17.42 -16.91
CA GLU A 51 -12.48 -16.64 -17.33
C GLU A 51 -12.65 -15.34 -16.54
N LEU A 52 -12.08 -15.25 -15.33
CA LEU A 52 -12.08 -14.05 -14.51
C LEU A 52 -10.98 -13.06 -14.91
N ILE A 53 -9.98 -13.48 -15.70
CA ILE A 53 -8.87 -12.62 -16.12
C ILE A 53 -9.28 -11.87 -17.39
N GLN A 54 -9.52 -10.56 -17.26
CA GLN A 54 -9.98 -9.71 -18.38
C GLN A 54 -8.94 -8.72 -18.88
N TYR A 55 -7.69 -8.87 -18.42
CA TYR A 55 -6.56 -8.06 -18.86
C TYR A 55 -5.41 -8.93 -19.30
N LYS A 56 -4.64 -8.44 -20.27
CA LYS A 56 -3.44 -9.08 -20.77
C LYS A 56 -2.23 -8.20 -20.47
N GLU A 57 -1.20 -8.81 -19.91
CA GLU A 57 0.11 -8.16 -19.77
C GLU A 57 0.79 -8.04 -21.14
N THR A 58 1.17 -6.83 -21.54
CA THR A 58 1.70 -6.57 -22.90
C THR A 58 3.06 -5.92 -22.95
N LYS A 59 3.43 -5.10 -21.96
CA LYS A 59 4.75 -4.47 -21.87
C LYS A 59 5.26 -4.44 -20.45
N ASN A 60 6.58 -4.54 -20.29
CA ASN A 60 7.23 -4.33 -19.00
C ASN A 60 8.42 -3.36 -19.17
N PHE A 61 8.53 -2.40 -18.26
CA PHE A 61 9.64 -1.45 -18.20
C PHE A 61 10.49 -1.79 -16.98
N ARG A 62 11.69 -2.33 -17.20
CA ARG A 62 12.64 -2.59 -16.10
C ARG A 62 13.21 -1.28 -15.61
N LEU A 63 13.27 -1.13 -14.30
CA LEU A 63 13.78 0.07 -13.64
C LEU A 63 15.11 -0.24 -12.96
N SER A 64 15.95 0.79 -12.79
CA SER A 64 17.30 0.64 -12.21
C SER A 64 17.39 1.03 -10.73
N PHE A 65 16.26 1.31 -10.08
CA PHE A 65 16.22 1.68 -8.66
C PHE A 65 16.68 0.53 -7.74
N THR A 66 17.30 0.91 -6.62
CA THR A 66 17.58 -0.04 -5.54
C THR A 66 16.31 -0.31 -4.75
N GLN A 67 15.55 0.73 -4.43
CA GLN A 67 14.25 0.69 -3.77
C GLN A 67 13.26 1.56 -4.53
N LEU A 68 12.06 1.02 -4.77
CA LEU A 68 10.94 1.72 -5.41
C LEU A 68 9.98 2.23 -4.34
N GLU A 69 9.42 3.41 -4.56
CA GLU A 69 8.57 4.09 -3.56
C GLU A 69 7.19 4.43 -4.10
N GLY A 70 7.08 4.90 -5.35
CA GLY A 70 5.77 5.03 -5.94
C GLY A 70 5.70 5.47 -7.39
N ILE A 71 4.48 5.56 -7.92
CA ILE A 71 4.19 5.87 -9.31
C ILE A 71 2.97 6.79 -9.46
N ALA A 72 3.05 7.73 -10.39
CA ALA A 72 1.90 8.48 -10.89
C ALA A 72 1.87 8.50 -12.42
N LEU A 73 0.68 8.67 -13.01
CA LEU A 73 0.50 8.84 -14.44
C LEU A 73 -0.02 10.24 -14.74
N GLY A 74 0.62 10.93 -15.68
CA GLY A 74 0.27 12.29 -16.06
C GLY A 74 0.74 12.64 -17.45
N ASN A 75 -0.07 13.35 -18.25
CA ASN A 75 0.32 13.80 -19.60
C ASN A 75 0.90 12.67 -20.48
N ARG A 76 0.36 11.45 -20.36
CA ARG A 76 0.88 10.23 -21.03
C ARG A 76 2.35 9.93 -20.69
N LYS A 77 2.76 10.19 -19.46
CA LYS A 77 4.08 9.85 -18.91
C LYS A 77 3.92 9.26 -17.52
N LEU A 78 4.78 8.30 -17.20
CA LEU A 78 4.87 7.66 -15.90
C LEU A 78 5.92 8.38 -15.07
N TYR A 79 5.56 8.82 -13.88
CA TYR A 79 6.44 9.46 -12.91
C TYR A 79 6.73 8.44 -11.82
N VAL A 80 7.98 8.02 -11.71
CA VAL A 80 8.38 6.92 -10.81
C VAL A 80 9.37 7.43 -9.79
N LEU A 81 9.07 7.15 -8.53
CA LEU A 81 9.91 7.43 -7.40
C LEU A 81 10.65 6.17 -6.94
N GLY A 82 11.89 6.38 -6.55
CA GLY A 82 12.69 5.36 -5.88
C GLY A 82 14.03 5.94 -5.44
N ASP A 83 14.63 5.32 -4.42
CA ASP A 83 15.86 5.80 -3.80
C ASP A 83 15.75 7.29 -3.39
N GLN A 84 16.45 8.20 -4.07
CA GLN A 84 16.30 9.65 -3.93
C GLN A 84 16.12 10.29 -5.32
N LEU A 85 15.35 9.63 -6.18
CA LEU A 85 15.21 9.98 -7.58
C LEU A 85 13.73 10.01 -7.99
N LEU A 86 13.40 10.97 -8.83
CA LEU A 86 12.22 10.95 -9.68
C LEU A 86 12.67 10.70 -11.12
N GLN A 87 12.15 9.64 -11.75
CA GLN A 87 12.27 9.39 -13.18
C GLN A 87 10.93 9.60 -13.87
N VAL A 88 10.93 10.34 -14.98
CA VAL A 88 9.79 10.51 -15.87
C VAL A 88 10.02 9.67 -17.12
N ILE A 89 9.12 8.75 -17.39
CA ILE A 89 9.25 7.71 -18.41
C ILE A 89 8.08 7.83 -19.39
N ASN A 90 8.36 7.86 -20.68
CA ASN A 90 7.33 7.84 -21.72
C ASN A 90 6.65 6.45 -21.79
N LEU A 91 5.43 6.36 -22.33
CA LEU A 91 4.72 5.07 -22.45
C LEU A 91 5.37 4.07 -23.44
N ASP A 92 6.44 4.45 -24.14
CA ASP A 92 7.29 3.55 -24.91
C ASP A 92 8.46 2.96 -24.09
N GLY A 93 8.64 3.41 -22.84
CA GLY A 93 9.70 3.00 -21.92
C GLY A 93 10.96 3.87 -21.97
N SER A 94 11.01 4.89 -22.83
CA SER A 94 12.15 5.83 -22.88
C SER A 94 12.14 6.80 -21.70
N LEU A 95 13.33 7.04 -21.12
CA LEU A 95 13.52 8.03 -20.07
C LEU A 95 13.44 9.45 -20.67
N ASP A 96 12.56 10.28 -20.12
CA ASP A 96 12.35 11.68 -20.52
C ASP A 96 13.10 12.64 -19.60
N LEU A 97 13.03 12.40 -18.28
CA LEU A 97 13.64 13.26 -17.26
C LEU A 97 14.07 12.43 -16.04
N GLU A 98 15.15 12.85 -15.39
CA GLU A 98 15.60 12.32 -14.11
C GLU A 98 15.96 13.50 -13.18
N ILE A 99 15.50 13.44 -11.93
CA ILE A 99 15.67 14.49 -10.94
C ILE A 99 16.19 13.87 -9.64
N GLU A 100 17.26 14.44 -9.09
CA GLU A 100 17.75 14.13 -7.75
C GLU A 100 16.90 14.85 -6.70
N LEU A 101 16.39 14.08 -5.74
CA LEU A 101 15.58 14.55 -4.64
C LEU A 101 16.45 14.75 -3.39
N SER A 102 16.00 15.61 -2.48
CA SER A 102 16.76 15.93 -1.27
C SER A 102 16.75 14.85 -0.19
N ASP A 103 15.86 13.87 -0.32
CA ASP A 103 15.63 12.80 0.65
C ASP A 103 14.89 11.65 -0.05
N ILE A 104 14.60 10.56 0.69
CA ILE A 104 13.86 9.40 0.20
C ILE A 104 12.37 9.77 0.13
N PRO A 105 11.74 9.77 -1.06
CA PRO A 105 10.34 10.07 -1.21
C PRO A 105 9.47 8.88 -0.76
N SER A 106 8.19 9.11 -0.50
CA SER A 106 7.24 8.05 -0.11
C SER A 106 6.06 7.88 -1.06
N CYS A 107 5.63 8.95 -1.74
CA CYS A 107 4.49 8.92 -2.65
C CYS A 107 4.49 10.14 -3.57
N ILE A 108 3.73 10.07 -4.66
CA ILE A 108 3.66 11.12 -5.68
C ILE A 108 2.24 11.31 -6.18
N THR A 109 1.88 12.56 -6.46
CA THR A 109 0.72 12.91 -7.27
C THR A 109 1.04 14.12 -8.13
N LEU A 110 0.17 14.46 -9.07
CA LEU A 110 0.40 15.59 -9.96
C LEU A 110 -0.92 16.25 -10.36
N ASP A 111 -0.86 17.56 -10.58
CA ASP A 111 -1.89 18.31 -11.29
C ASP A 111 -1.39 18.68 -12.70
N SER A 112 -2.17 19.48 -13.43
CA SER A 112 -1.81 19.96 -14.77
C SER A 112 -0.48 20.74 -14.87
N SER A 113 0.06 21.22 -13.74
CA SER A 113 1.15 22.19 -13.64
C SER A 113 2.27 21.78 -12.67
N LYS A 114 1.94 21.08 -11.59
CA LYS A 114 2.83 20.76 -10.47
C LYS A 114 2.91 19.25 -10.26
N ILE A 115 4.07 18.81 -9.81
CA ILE A 115 4.33 17.48 -9.27
C ILE A 115 4.44 17.64 -7.76
N PHE A 116 3.68 16.86 -7.00
CA PHE A 116 3.70 16.84 -5.55
C PHE A 116 4.35 15.53 -5.09
N ILE A 117 5.43 15.63 -4.32
CA ILE A 117 6.14 14.48 -3.78
C ILE A 117 6.05 14.53 -2.26
N GLY A 118 5.52 13.46 -1.68
CA GLY A 118 5.53 13.23 -0.25
C GLY A 118 6.86 12.62 0.19
N PHE A 119 7.32 13.05 1.34
CA PHE A 119 8.42 12.45 2.10
C PHE A 119 7.87 11.99 3.44
N LYS A 120 8.72 11.53 4.36
CA LYS A 120 8.28 11.02 5.65
C LYS A 120 7.29 11.95 6.39
N ASP A 121 7.62 13.24 6.50
CA ASP A 121 6.90 14.23 7.31
C ASP A 121 6.75 15.62 6.65
N TYR A 122 7.08 15.73 5.36
CA TYR A 122 6.96 16.95 4.58
C TYR A 122 6.59 16.67 3.12
N ILE A 123 6.16 17.71 2.40
CA ILE A 123 5.86 17.65 0.95
C ILE A 123 6.82 18.58 0.20
N SER A 124 7.28 18.18 -0.98
CA SER A 124 7.91 19.10 -1.94
C SER A 124 7.12 19.17 -3.23
N THR A 125 7.11 20.34 -3.85
CA THR A 125 6.43 20.61 -5.11
C THR A 125 7.43 21.02 -6.17
N TYR A 126 7.28 20.47 -7.36
CA TYR A 126 8.17 20.70 -8.51
C TYR A 126 7.32 21.12 -9.71
N ASN A 127 7.91 21.85 -10.65
CA ASN A 127 7.28 22.07 -11.93
C ASN A 127 7.50 20.87 -12.86
N GLN A 128 6.84 20.87 -14.03
CA GLN A 128 6.97 19.80 -15.02
C GLN A 128 8.38 19.64 -15.63
N LYS A 129 9.31 20.57 -15.36
CA LYS A 129 10.73 20.47 -15.75
C LYS A 129 11.62 19.90 -14.64
N GLY A 130 11.05 19.57 -13.49
CA GLY A 130 11.80 19.06 -12.33
C GLY A 130 12.44 20.14 -11.46
N GLU A 131 12.10 21.41 -11.65
CA GLU A 131 12.61 22.48 -10.80
C GLU A 131 11.77 22.56 -9.52
N LEU A 132 12.43 22.54 -8.36
CA LEU A 132 11.78 22.69 -7.06
C LEU A 132 11.11 24.06 -6.96
N ILE A 133 9.80 24.05 -6.72
CA ILE A 133 8.99 25.25 -6.48
C ILE A 133 8.98 25.59 -4.99
N ARG A 134 8.67 24.60 -4.15
CA ARG A 134 8.47 24.81 -2.69
C ARG A 134 8.58 23.50 -1.91
N LYS A 135 9.07 23.60 -0.67
CA LYS A 135 9.01 22.57 0.37
C LYS A 135 8.05 23.01 1.48
N TRP A 136 7.18 22.11 1.93
CA TRP A 136 6.17 22.31 2.98
C TRP A 136 6.63 21.55 4.22
N ASP A 137 7.35 22.21 5.12
CA ASP A 137 7.88 21.54 6.31
C ASP A 137 6.78 21.30 7.38
N ASN A 138 7.01 20.29 8.22
CA ASN A 138 6.34 20.06 9.52
C ASN A 138 4.84 19.77 9.47
N LEU A 139 4.44 18.58 8.97
CA LEU A 139 3.11 18.05 9.28
C LEU A 139 3.01 17.76 10.79
N GLU A 140 3.53 16.61 11.24
CA GLU A 140 3.60 16.23 12.66
C GLU A 140 4.79 15.28 12.90
N GLU A 141 5.32 15.22 14.13
CA GLU A 141 6.54 14.42 14.47
C GLU A 141 6.37 12.91 14.18
N LYS A 142 5.13 12.41 14.27
CA LYS A 142 4.78 11.00 14.04
C LYS A 142 4.18 10.74 12.66
N SER A 143 4.22 11.73 11.77
CA SER A 143 3.67 11.58 10.43
C SER A 143 4.38 10.46 9.67
N VAL A 144 3.58 9.74 8.90
CA VAL A 144 4.04 8.79 7.87
C VAL A 144 3.14 9.03 6.66
N ILE A 145 3.59 9.88 5.75
CA ILE A 145 2.84 10.21 4.53
C ILE A 145 2.94 9.05 3.55
N THR A 146 1.80 8.48 3.17
CA THR A 146 1.74 7.27 2.34
C THR A 146 1.03 7.47 1.01
N SER A 147 0.21 8.51 0.88
CA SER A 147 -0.48 8.81 -0.37
C SER A 147 -0.87 10.29 -0.44
N LEU A 148 -0.97 10.78 -1.68
CA LEU A 148 -1.38 12.14 -2.01
C LEU A 148 -2.43 12.11 -3.11
N ALA A 149 -3.45 12.94 -3.01
CA ALA A 149 -4.29 13.26 -4.15
C ALA A 149 -4.59 14.75 -4.21
N VAL A 150 -4.54 15.28 -5.42
CA VAL A 150 -4.86 16.67 -5.72
C VAL A 150 -6.20 16.73 -6.45
N TRP A 151 -7.07 17.62 -5.99
CA TRP A 151 -8.31 17.93 -6.68
C TRP A 151 -8.54 19.43 -6.68
N GLU A 152 -8.76 19.98 -7.87
CA GLU A 152 -8.84 21.43 -8.10
C GLU A 152 -7.62 22.18 -7.53
N SER A 153 -7.78 22.88 -6.41
CA SER A 153 -6.72 23.67 -5.75
C SER A 153 -6.41 23.17 -4.33
N GLU A 154 -6.84 21.95 -4.00
CA GLU A 154 -6.59 21.31 -2.71
C GLU A 154 -5.74 20.04 -2.87
N LEU A 155 -4.84 19.83 -1.90
CA LEU A 155 -4.05 18.63 -1.73
C LEU A 155 -4.53 17.88 -0.48
N PHE A 156 -4.82 16.60 -0.66
CA PHE A 156 -5.21 15.66 0.38
C PHE A 156 -4.03 14.73 0.66
N ILE A 157 -3.68 14.59 1.94
CA ILE A 157 -2.49 13.86 2.38
C ILE A 157 -2.92 12.73 3.30
N ALA A 158 -2.72 11.49 2.88
CA ALA A 158 -2.93 10.32 3.72
C ALA A 158 -1.74 10.17 4.68
N ASP A 159 -1.98 10.38 5.97
CA ASP A 159 -0.96 10.22 7.00
C ASP A 159 -1.27 8.98 7.84
N ALA A 160 -0.60 7.87 7.51
CA ALA A 160 -0.80 6.59 8.17
C ALA A 160 -0.33 6.61 9.64
N GLY A 161 0.69 7.42 9.94
CA GLY A 161 1.23 7.57 11.29
C GLY A 161 0.24 8.26 12.23
N MET A 162 -0.49 9.23 11.68
CA MET A 162 -1.52 9.98 12.40
C MET A 162 -2.95 9.45 12.21
N ARG A 163 -3.17 8.52 11.27
CA ARG A 163 -4.48 7.92 10.92
C ARG A 163 -5.53 8.97 10.54
N LYS A 164 -5.13 9.95 9.75
CA LYS A 164 -6.01 11.02 9.27
C LYS A 164 -5.60 11.50 7.89
N VAL A 165 -6.55 12.14 7.23
CA VAL A 165 -6.29 12.85 5.98
C VAL A 165 -6.13 14.32 6.30
N HIS A 166 -4.98 14.90 5.98
CA HIS A 166 -4.78 16.34 6.05
C HIS A 166 -5.22 17.00 4.75
N ARG A 167 -5.74 18.22 4.85
CA ARG A 167 -6.16 19.05 3.72
C ARG A 167 -5.36 20.33 3.69
N TYR A 168 -4.76 20.59 2.55
CA TYR A 168 -3.98 21.78 2.27
C TYR A 168 -4.45 22.41 0.97
N ASN A 169 -4.24 23.70 0.76
CA ASN A 169 -4.25 24.23 -0.60
C ASN A 169 -2.94 23.88 -1.31
N VAL A 170 -2.92 24.00 -2.65
CA VAL A 170 -1.72 23.74 -3.48
C VAL A 170 -0.56 24.72 -3.26
N ASP A 171 -0.72 25.69 -2.35
CA ASP A 171 0.32 26.64 -1.93
C ASP A 171 0.93 26.29 -0.55
N GLY A 172 0.42 25.25 0.10
CA GLY A 172 0.93 24.69 1.36
C GLY A 172 0.29 25.26 2.63
N GLU A 173 -0.86 25.90 2.53
CA GLU A 173 -1.62 26.36 3.70
C GLU A 173 -2.62 25.29 4.15
N LYS A 174 -2.61 24.96 5.45
CA LYS A 174 -3.53 23.96 6.02
C LYS A 174 -4.96 24.48 6.03
N ILE A 175 -5.86 23.72 5.43
CA ILE A 175 -7.31 23.98 5.40
C ILE A 175 -7.99 23.24 6.57
N GLY A 176 -7.59 21.99 6.83
CA GLY A 176 -8.17 21.18 7.88
C GLY A 176 -7.63 19.74 7.87
N ASP A 177 -8.28 18.87 8.61
CA ASP A 177 -8.03 17.42 8.62
C ASP A 177 -9.27 16.66 9.08
N PHE A 178 -9.32 15.35 8.79
CA PHE A 178 -10.38 14.47 9.26
C PHE A 178 -9.87 13.04 9.52
N GLU A 179 -10.46 12.38 10.52
CA GLU A 179 -10.03 11.07 11.02
C GLU A 179 -10.90 9.91 10.52
N GLY A 180 -11.81 10.16 9.57
CA GLY A 180 -12.65 9.12 8.96
C GLY A 180 -13.81 8.61 9.82
N LYS A 181 -14.29 9.42 10.77
CA LYS A 181 -15.48 9.08 11.55
C LYS A 181 -16.75 9.33 10.74
N HIS A 182 -17.58 8.31 10.60
CA HIS A 182 -18.90 8.44 9.94
C HIS A 182 -19.87 9.32 10.75
N GLU A 183 -19.75 9.31 12.08
CA GLU A 183 -20.55 10.14 13.00
C GLU A 183 -19.74 10.46 14.26
N GLU A 184 -20.09 11.53 14.98
CA GLU A 184 -19.36 11.93 16.20
C GLU A 184 -19.34 10.83 17.28
N ALA A 185 -20.40 10.02 17.34
CA ALA A 185 -20.52 8.91 18.28
C ALA A 185 -19.70 7.67 17.89
N ALA A 186 -19.13 7.64 16.68
CA ALA A 186 -18.36 6.50 16.22
C ALA A 186 -17.11 6.29 17.08
N LEU A 187 -16.90 5.04 17.51
CA LEU A 187 -15.80 4.68 18.42
C LEU A 187 -14.42 4.87 17.77
N HIS A 188 -14.32 4.67 16.45
CA HIS A 188 -13.11 4.86 15.68
C HIS A 188 -13.46 5.48 14.32
N GLY A 189 -12.46 6.10 13.68
CA GLY A 189 -12.52 6.43 12.26
C GLY A 189 -11.65 5.47 11.45
N PHE A 190 -10.61 5.96 10.79
CA PHE A 190 -9.68 5.13 10.03
C PHE A 190 -8.94 4.11 10.92
N ILE A 191 -9.01 2.82 10.55
CA ILE A 191 -8.27 1.73 11.20
C ILE A 191 -7.07 1.38 10.32
N ILE A 192 -5.95 2.06 10.57
CA ILE A 192 -4.71 1.88 9.80
C ILE A 192 -3.65 1.22 10.70
N ALA A 193 -3.41 -0.08 10.45
CA ALA A 193 -2.50 -0.91 11.24
C ALA A 193 -1.07 -0.99 10.66
N SER A 194 -0.89 -0.58 9.41
CA SER A 194 0.38 -0.53 8.68
C SER A 194 0.40 0.66 7.74
N ALA A 195 1.56 1.00 7.15
CA ALA A 195 1.73 2.12 6.22
C ALA A 195 1.06 1.93 4.83
N TYR A 196 -0.09 1.27 4.79
CA TYR A 196 -0.99 1.20 3.64
C TYR A 196 -2.21 2.05 3.97
N PHE A 197 -2.15 3.31 3.55
CA PHE A 197 -3.23 4.27 3.67
C PHE A 197 -3.23 5.15 2.42
N ASP A 198 -4.09 4.76 1.50
CA ASP A 198 -4.18 5.29 0.15
C ASP A 198 -5.47 6.11 -0.03
N LEU A 199 -5.42 7.12 -0.90
CA LEU A 199 -6.56 7.92 -1.27
C LEU A 199 -6.44 8.41 -2.71
N ALA A 200 -7.58 8.58 -3.36
CA ALA A 200 -7.65 9.06 -4.73
C ALA A 200 -8.98 9.76 -5.00
N PHE A 201 -8.96 10.66 -5.98
CA PHE A 201 -10.18 11.21 -6.57
C PHE A 201 -10.52 10.44 -7.84
N ASN A 202 -11.80 10.17 -8.05
CA ASN A 202 -12.29 9.75 -9.36
C ASN A 202 -12.48 10.98 -10.29
N SER A 203 -12.81 10.74 -11.57
CA SER A 203 -13.07 11.80 -12.56
C SER A 203 -14.29 12.68 -12.24
N TYR A 204 -15.13 12.28 -11.29
CA TYR A 204 -16.32 13.02 -10.84
C TYR A 204 -16.03 13.93 -9.63
N GLY A 205 -14.82 13.89 -9.07
CA GLY A 205 -14.43 14.69 -7.90
C GLY A 205 -14.84 14.06 -6.57
N ASP A 206 -15.09 12.76 -6.55
CA ASP A 206 -15.35 12.03 -5.33
C ASP A 206 -14.04 11.52 -4.73
N LEU A 207 -13.77 11.90 -3.48
CA LEU A 207 -12.64 11.42 -2.71
C LEU A 207 -12.94 10.04 -2.14
N TRP A 208 -12.11 9.06 -2.46
CA TRP A 208 -12.14 7.75 -1.85
C TRP A 208 -10.88 7.50 -1.04
N VAL A 209 -11.03 6.82 0.09
CA VAL A 209 -9.95 6.52 1.03
C VAL A 209 -10.06 5.06 1.45
N VAL A 210 -8.94 4.34 1.50
CA VAL A 210 -8.93 2.97 2.04
C VAL A 210 -9.02 3.00 3.56
N ASN A 211 -9.87 2.14 4.12
CA ASN A 211 -9.86 1.80 5.54
C ASN A 211 -9.43 0.35 5.68
N THR A 212 -8.12 0.14 5.67
CA THR A 212 -7.51 -1.17 5.46
C THR A 212 -7.84 -2.15 6.59
N GLY A 213 -8.02 -1.69 7.83
CA GLY A 213 -8.50 -2.51 8.94
C GLY A 213 -9.98 -2.92 8.86
N ASN A 214 -10.77 -2.22 8.04
CA ASN A 214 -12.17 -2.55 7.77
C ASN A 214 -12.38 -3.27 6.42
N HIS A 215 -11.31 -3.48 5.64
CA HIS A 215 -11.38 -3.99 4.28
C HIS A 215 -12.39 -3.23 3.41
N ALA A 216 -12.33 -1.91 3.52
CA ALA A 216 -13.31 -1.01 2.93
C ALA A 216 -12.64 0.10 2.12
N LEU A 217 -13.37 0.55 1.11
CA LEU A 217 -13.15 1.80 0.41
C LEU A 217 -14.30 2.73 0.81
N GLU A 218 -13.95 3.90 1.32
CA GLU A 218 -14.87 4.86 1.93
C GLU A 218 -14.86 6.16 1.12
N ASN A 219 -16.04 6.66 0.78
CA ASN A 219 -16.22 7.88 0.03
C ASN A 219 -16.47 9.05 0.97
N TYR A 220 -15.74 10.14 0.75
CA TYR A 220 -15.82 11.36 1.52
C TYR A 220 -16.13 12.56 0.64
N THR A 221 -16.88 13.49 1.22
CA THR A 221 -16.85 14.90 0.79
C THR A 221 -15.45 15.49 0.98
N VAL A 222 -15.15 16.57 0.27
CA VAL A 222 -13.91 17.34 0.51
C VAL A 222 -13.80 17.82 1.95
N ASP A 223 -14.90 18.11 2.66
CA ASP A 223 -14.91 18.50 4.07
C ASP A 223 -14.77 17.33 5.06
N GLY A 224 -14.52 16.10 4.58
CA GLY A 224 -14.23 14.96 5.43
C GLY A 224 -15.45 14.26 6.02
N ARG A 225 -16.66 14.54 5.53
CA ARG A 225 -17.88 13.81 5.86
C ARG A 225 -18.02 12.58 4.97
N MET A 226 -18.13 11.40 5.56
CA MET A 226 -18.38 10.16 4.84
C MET A 226 -19.76 10.20 4.17
N ARG A 227 -19.84 9.79 2.91
CA ARG A 227 -21.09 9.69 2.14
C ARG A 227 -21.54 8.24 2.01
N GLU A 228 -20.62 7.37 1.65
CA GLU A 228 -20.86 5.96 1.43
C GLU A 228 -19.56 5.17 1.61
N PHE A 229 -19.69 3.84 1.61
CA PHE A 229 -18.55 2.94 1.59
C PHE A 229 -19.01 1.58 1.08
N TRP A 230 -18.05 0.78 0.61
CA TRP A 230 -18.26 -0.64 0.38
C TRP A 230 -17.11 -1.43 1.01
N ARG A 231 -17.41 -2.67 1.37
CA ARG A 231 -16.45 -3.58 2.00
C ARG A 231 -16.57 -4.96 1.36
N GLN A 232 -15.44 -5.63 1.21
CA GLN A 232 -15.42 -7.03 0.82
C GLN A 232 -14.39 -7.77 1.66
N THR A 233 -14.81 -8.39 2.77
CA THR A 233 -13.90 -9.20 3.59
C THR A 233 -14.07 -10.66 3.25
N SER A 234 -13.02 -11.28 2.69
CA SER A 234 -12.99 -12.74 2.52
C SER A 234 -11.56 -13.19 2.20
N VAL A 235 -11.12 -14.24 2.88
CA VAL A 235 -9.80 -14.87 2.66
C VAL A 235 -9.85 -15.92 1.55
N VAL A 236 -11.04 -16.46 1.29
CA VAL A 236 -11.26 -17.63 0.43
C VAL A 236 -11.76 -17.24 -0.95
N SER A 237 -12.65 -16.25 -1.00
CA SER A 237 -13.34 -15.86 -2.23
C SER A 237 -12.54 -14.80 -2.99
N ILE A 238 -12.54 -14.89 -4.32
CA ILE A 238 -11.78 -13.99 -5.19
C ILE A 238 -12.27 -12.53 -5.08
N GLU A 239 -13.54 -12.33 -4.75
CA GLU A 239 -14.19 -11.03 -4.57
C GLU A 239 -13.75 -10.33 -3.28
N GLY A 240 -13.22 -11.07 -2.31
CA GLY A 240 -12.81 -10.57 -1.01
C GLY A 240 -11.43 -9.94 -0.97
N PHE A 241 -11.25 -9.01 -0.04
CA PHE A 241 -9.95 -8.65 0.53
C PHE A 241 -9.64 -9.63 1.67
N GLY A 242 -8.53 -10.35 1.52
CA GLY A 242 -8.02 -11.28 2.51
C GLY A 242 -6.91 -10.68 3.37
N GLY A 243 -6.53 -11.38 4.45
CA GLY A 243 -5.43 -10.98 5.32
C GLY A 243 -5.75 -9.75 6.18
N CYS A 244 -4.71 -9.07 6.69
CA CYS A 244 -4.86 -7.73 7.25
C CYS A 244 -4.55 -6.72 6.18
N CYS A 245 -5.31 -5.63 6.19
CA CYS A 245 -4.90 -4.38 5.62
C CYS A 245 -4.86 -4.37 4.08
N ASN A 246 -5.96 -4.84 3.47
CA ASN A 246 -6.25 -4.81 2.04
C ASN A 246 -7.59 -4.06 1.78
N PRO A 247 -7.77 -3.38 0.63
CA PRO A 247 -6.78 -3.19 -0.42
C PRO A 247 -5.63 -2.30 0.05
N ALA A 248 -4.43 -2.56 -0.48
CA ALA A 248 -3.21 -1.87 -0.12
C ALA A 248 -3.05 -0.56 -0.92
N HIS A 249 -3.32 -0.64 -2.23
CA HIS A 249 -3.35 0.48 -3.15
C HIS A 249 -4.59 0.40 -4.04
N PHE A 250 -5.03 1.53 -4.58
CA PHE A 250 -6.07 1.55 -5.58
C PHE A 250 -5.98 2.74 -6.54
N THR A 251 -6.65 2.62 -7.68
CA THR A 251 -6.86 3.72 -8.62
C THR A 251 -8.21 3.57 -9.32
N PHE A 252 -8.57 4.52 -10.18
CA PHE A 252 -9.81 4.50 -10.93
C PHE A 252 -9.58 4.22 -12.41
N LEU A 253 -10.47 3.45 -13.01
CA LEU A 253 -10.65 3.42 -14.46
C LEU A 253 -11.56 4.59 -14.89
N PRO A 254 -11.55 4.96 -16.19
CA PRO A 254 -12.37 6.06 -16.72
C PRO A 254 -13.88 5.88 -16.51
N ASP A 255 -14.35 4.62 -16.40
CA ASP A 255 -15.76 4.30 -16.12
C ASP A 255 -16.14 4.41 -14.63
N GLY A 256 -15.20 4.82 -13.77
CA GLY A 256 -15.36 4.92 -12.33
C GLY A 256 -15.16 3.60 -11.59
N SER A 257 -14.82 2.51 -12.28
CA SER A 257 -14.45 1.24 -11.62
C SER A 257 -13.17 1.42 -10.82
N PHE A 258 -13.04 0.68 -9.73
CA PHE A 258 -11.86 0.66 -8.88
C PHE A 258 -10.91 -0.44 -9.34
N VAL A 259 -9.65 -0.10 -9.56
CA VAL A 259 -8.56 -1.08 -9.64
C VAL A 259 -7.93 -1.16 -8.26
N THR A 260 -7.90 -2.35 -7.66
CA THR A 260 -7.31 -2.55 -6.34
C THR A 260 -6.11 -3.46 -6.41
N SER A 261 -5.10 -3.18 -5.60
CA SER A 261 -3.92 -4.00 -5.41
C SER A 261 -3.87 -4.55 -3.99
N GLU A 262 -3.59 -5.83 -3.85
CA GLU A 262 -3.64 -6.56 -2.58
C GLU A 262 -2.30 -7.21 -2.25
N LYS A 263 -2.01 -7.34 -0.94
CA LYS A 263 -0.85 -8.07 -0.41
C LYS A 263 -1.23 -9.45 0.14
N GLY A 264 -0.23 -10.27 0.45
CA GLY A 264 -0.39 -11.67 0.84
C GLY A 264 -0.54 -12.53 -0.42
N LEU A 265 -1.78 -12.77 -0.84
CA LEU A 265 -2.06 -13.25 -2.20
C LEU A 265 -1.99 -12.04 -3.14
N VAL A 266 -0.78 -11.68 -3.58
CA VAL A 266 -0.55 -10.49 -4.38
C VAL A 266 -1.34 -10.56 -5.68
N ARG A 267 -2.28 -9.64 -5.87
CA ARG A 267 -3.14 -9.63 -7.05
C ARG A 267 -3.71 -8.25 -7.29
N VAL A 268 -4.06 -8.01 -8.54
CA VAL A 268 -4.73 -6.78 -8.96
C VAL A 268 -6.12 -7.14 -9.49
N LYS A 269 -7.16 -6.47 -9.01
CA LYS A 269 -8.57 -6.73 -9.34
C LYS A 269 -9.28 -5.46 -9.77
N VAL A 270 -10.39 -5.61 -10.47
CA VAL A 270 -11.33 -4.53 -10.78
C VAL A 270 -12.65 -4.76 -10.08
N TYR A 271 -13.19 -3.70 -9.49
CA TYR A 271 -14.53 -3.63 -8.90
C TYR A 271 -15.32 -2.54 -9.61
N LYS A 272 -16.63 -2.77 -9.82
CA LYS A 272 -17.54 -1.75 -10.36
C LYS A 272 -17.63 -0.56 -9.39
N PRO A 273 -18.14 0.61 -9.84
CA PRO A 273 -18.43 1.73 -8.95
C PRO A 273 -19.28 1.36 -7.72
N SER A 274 -20.13 0.33 -7.85
CA SER A 274 -20.96 -0.20 -6.75
C SER A 274 -20.21 -1.05 -5.72
N GLY A 275 -18.92 -1.33 -5.89
CA GLY A 275 -18.14 -2.25 -5.05
C GLY A 275 -18.33 -3.73 -5.36
N GLU A 276 -19.08 -4.07 -6.42
CA GLU A 276 -19.18 -5.45 -6.92
C GLU A 276 -17.89 -5.86 -7.65
N PHE A 277 -17.37 -7.05 -7.36
CA PHE A 277 -16.25 -7.62 -8.09
C PHE A 277 -16.57 -7.76 -9.58
N LYS A 278 -15.63 -7.35 -10.44
CA LYS A 278 -15.75 -7.40 -11.90
C LYS A 278 -14.83 -8.48 -12.49
N CYS A 279 -13.52 -8.37 -12.23
CA CYS A 279 -12.52 -9.25 -12.84
C CYS A 279 -11.17 -9.17 -12.13
N VAL A 280 -10.26 -10.08 -12.50
CA VAL A 280 -8.83 -10.06 -12.15
C VAL A 280 -8.03 -9.42 -13.30
N VAL A 281 -7.08 -8.56 -12.93
CA VAL A 281 -6.12 -7.94 -13.85
C VAL A 281 -4.81 -8.74 -13.88
N ALA A 282 -4.31 -9.08 -12.69
CA ALA A 282 -3.08 -9.84 -12.50
C ALA A 282 -3.26 -10.83 -11.35
N ALA A 283 -3.07 -12.12 -11.65
CA ALA A 283 -3.18 -13.22 -10.68
C ALA A 283 -1.90 -13.39 -9.84
N PRO A 284 -1.96 -14.11 -8.69
CA PRO A 284 -0.82 -14.32 -7.80
C PRO A 284 0.43 -14.94 -8.43
N ASP A 285 0.27 -15.83 -9.40
CA ASP A 285 1.37 -16.47 -10.13
C ASP A 285 2.30 -15.47 -10.87
N LYS A 286 1.81 -14.25 -11.13
CA LYS A 286 2.58 -13.18 -11.73
C LYS A 286 3.54 -12.51 -10.74
N PHE A 287 3.39 -12.69 -9.44
CA PHE A 287 4.16 -11.99 -8.41
C PHE A 287 5.04 -12.95 -7.60
N ILE A 288 5.85 -12.41 -6.70
CA ILE A 288 6.60 -13.23 -5.75
C ILE A 288 5.65 -13.60 -4.61
N ASP A 289 5.74 -14.84 -4.12
CA ASP A 289 4.98 -15.29 -2.94
C ASP A 289 5.28 -14.38 -1.73
N GLU A 290 4.23 -13.92 -1.04
CA GLU A 290 4.32 -12.96 0.07
C GLU A 290 5.03 -11.64 -0.31
N GLY A 291 4.94 -11.26 -1.60
CA GLY A 291 5.48 -10.01 -2.12
C GLY A 291 4.71 -8.76 -1.69
N HIS A 292 5.25 -7.60 -2.08
CA HIS A 292 4.60 -6.31 -1.87
C HIS A 292 3.44 -6.16 -2.86
N ALA A 293 2.35 -5.54 -2.40
CA ALA A 293 1.27 -5.14 -3.29
C ALA A 293 1.82 -4.09 -4.27
N PRO A 294 1.73 -4.26 -5.59
CA PRO A 294 2.18 -3.24 -6.52
C PRO A 294 1.32 -1.98 -6.39
N GLU A 295 1.92 -0.80 -6.54
CA GLU A 295 1.12 0.42 -6.71
C GLU A 295 0.55 0.46 -8.13
N VAL A 296 -0.68 0.95 -8.29
CA VAL A 296 -1.42 0.89 -9.55
C VAL A 296 -1.87 2.26 -10.01
N VAL A 297 -1.69 2.56 -11.30
CA VAL A 297 -2.24 3.73 -11.97
C VAL A 297 -2.88 3.32 -13.29
N ALA A 298 -3.89 4.05 -13.76
CA ALA A 298 -4.60 3.73 -15.00
C ALA A 298 -4.69 4.94 -15.93
N ASP A 299 -4.76 4.67 -17.24
CA ASP A 299 -4.95 5.70 -18.27
C ASP A 299 -6.41 5.81 -18.76
N GLU A 300 -6.65 6.79 -19.63
CA GLU A 300 -7.96 7.08 -20.22
C GLU A 300 -8.43 5.99 -21.20
N GLU A 301 -7.51 5.15 -21.66
CA GLU A 301 -7.79 3.98 -22.49
C GLU A 301 -8.17 2.74 -21.65
N GLY A 302 -8.10 2.85 -20.31
CA GLY A 302 -8.41 1.77 -19.38
C GLY A 302 -7.26 0.78 -19.19
N ASN A 303 -6.05 1.11 -19.64
CA ASN A 303 -4.85 0.34 -19.36
C ASN A 303 -4.40 0.55 -17.92
N ILE A 304 -3.84 -0.49 -17.32
CA ILE A 304 -3.41 -0.50 -15.92
C ILE A 304 -1.90 -0.71 -15.88
N TYR A 305 -1.20 0.18 -15.19
CA TYR A 305 0.23 0.11 -14.93
C TYR A 305 0.42 -0.28 -13.46
N ALA A 306 1.11 -1.39 -13.22
CA ALA A 306 1.46 -1.85 -11.89
C ALA A 306 2.97 -1.66 -11.65
N LEU A 307 3.34 -0.91 -10.62
CA LEU A 307 4.72 -0.81 -10.15
C LEU A 307 5.04 -2.01 -9.27
N ASP A 308 5.70 -3.01 -9.85
CA ASP A 308 6.10 -4.24 -9.16
C ASP A 308 7.40 -3.98 -8.39
N PHE A 309 7.25 -3.69 -7.09
CA PHE A 309 8.36 -3.37 -6.17
C PHE A 309 9.40 -4.49 -6.12
N ASP A 310 8.95 -5.75 -6.10
CA ASP A 310 9.81 -6.92 -5.94
C ASP A 310 10.60 -7.24 -7.21
N LYS A 311 9.96 -7.12 -8.37
CA LYS A 311 10.60 -7.36 -9.68
C LYS A 311 11.25 -6.12 -10.28
N LYS A 312 11.09 -4.95 -9.65
CA LYS A 312 11.67 -3.66 -10.04
C LYS A 312 11.31 -3.26 -11.46
N MET A 313 10.02 -3.31 -11.77
CA MET A 313 9.52 -2.99 -13.10
C MET A 313 8.11 -2.43 -13.06
N ILE A 314 7.77 -1.64 -14.08
CA ILE A 314 6.38 -1.28 -14.37
C ILE A 314 5.82 -2.33 -15.31
N ARG A 315 4.61 -2.82 -15.03
CA ARG A 315 3.94 -3.85 -15.81
C ARG A 315 2.64 -3.29 -16.38
N LEU A 316 2.51 -3.30 -17.70
CA LEU A 316 1.35 -2.82 -18.42
C LEU A 316 0.36 -3.95 -18.69
N PHE A 317 -0.88 -3.74 -18.29
CA PHE A 317 -2.02 -4.60 -18.51
C PHE A 317 -3.06 -3.86 -19.35
N GLU A 318 -3.37 -4.39 -20.53
CA GLU A 318 -4.37 -3.84 -21.44
C GLU A 318 -5.65 -4.70 -21.38
N PRO A 319 -6.86 -4.10 -21.43
CA PRO A 319 -8.11 -4.85 -21.51
C PRO A 319 -8.12 -5.84 -22.69
N ILE A 320 -8.72 -7.02 -22.51
CA ILE A 320 -8.87 -8.07 -23.55
C ILE A 320 -10.04 -7.77 -24.49
#